data_AF-A0A2M7FQA9-F1
#
_entry.id   AF-A0A2M7FQA9-F1
#
_cell.length_a   1.000
_cell.length_b   1.000
_cell.length_c   1.000
_cell.angle_alpha   90.00
_cell.angle_beta   90.00
_cell.angle_gamma   90.00
#
_symmetry.space_group_name_H-M   'P 1'
#
loop_
_entity.id
_entity.type
_entity.pdbx_description
1 polymer ?
#
loop_
_entity_poly.entity_id
_entity_poly.type
_entity_poly.pdbx_seq_one_letter_code
_entity_poly.pdbx_strand_id
1 'polypeptide(L)' 'RGMGWVEGWRGEILVALELSDAGQDKRIVRCHLHDPSWQNWPVLQHAVMGNIVADFPLINKSFNLSYSGQDL' A
#
# COMPACT_ATOMS: atom_id res chain seq x y z
N ARG A 1 -20.04 -6.76 -2.70
CA ARG A 1 -18.58 -6.70 -2.47
C ARG A 1 -17.89 -6.76 -3.82
N GLY A 2 -16.79 -6.06 -4.01
CA GLY A 2 -15.99 -6.11 -5.23
C GLY A 2 -14.55 -5.71 -4.94
N MET A 3 -13.64 -6.12 -5.82
CA MET A 3 -12.25 -5.67 -5.79
C MET A 3 -11.83 -5.20 -7.17
N GLY A 4 -10.97 -4.18 -7.21
CA GLY A 4 -10.26 -3.72 -8.40
C GLY A 4 -8.77 -3.73 -8.14
N TRP A 5 -7.99 -3.95 -9.19
CA TRP A 5 -6.54 -3.99 -9.11
C TRP A 5 -5.97 -3.31 -10.36
N VAL A 6 -5.07 -2.36 -10.13
CA VAL A 6 -4.36 -1.61 -11.18
C VAL A 6 -2.86 -1.54 -10.89
N GLU A 7 -2.07 -1.37 -11.94
CA GLU A 7 -0.63 -1.12 -11.81
C GLU A 7 -0.39 0.39 -11.60
N GLY A 8 0.26 0.73 -10.49
CA GLY A 8 0.76 2.08 -10.20
C GLY A 8 2.26 2.18 -10.45
N TRP A 9 2.81 3.40 -10.36
CA TRP A 9 4.25 3.63 -10.60
C TRP A 9 5.17 2.98 -9.55
N ARG A 10 4.63 2.62 -8.36
CA ARG A 10 5.34 1.89 -7.29
C ARG A 10 5.03 0.39 -7.28
N GLY A 11 4.12 -0.08 -8.14
CA GLY A 11 3.60 -1.45 -8.15
C GLY A 11 2.08 -1.53 -8.01
N GLU A 12 1.61 -2.70 -7.58
CA GLU A 12 0.19 -3.07 -7.45
C GLU A 12 -0.63 -2.21 -6.48
N ILE A 13 -1.74 -1.65 -6.96
CA ILE A 13 -2.74 -0.99 -6.11
C ILE A 13 -4.03 -1.80 -6.15
N LEU A 14 -4.45 -2.32 -5.00
CA LEU A 14 -5.70 -3.07 -4.85
C LEU A 14 -6.71 -2.27 -4.02
N VAL A 15 -7.96 -2.28 -4.47
CA VAL A 15 -9.06 -1.62 -3.76
C VAL A 15 -10.20 -2.62 -3.58
N ALA A 16 -10.54 -2.95 -2.34
CA ALA A 16 -11.66 -3.79 -2.00
C ALA A 16 -12.78 -2.98 -1.34
N LEU A 17 -13.99 -3.09 -1.91
CA LEU A 17 -15.17 -2.33 -1.47
C LEU A 17 -16.31 -3.26 -1.07
N GLU A 18 -17.00 -2.85 -0.03
CA GLU A 18 -18.29 -3.38 0.38
C GLU A 18 -19.33 -2.27 0.39
N LEU A 19 -20.47 -2.53 -0.23
CA LEU A 19 -21.59 -1.61 -0.29
C LEU A 19 -22.70 -2.10 0.63
N SER A 20 -23.49 -1.18 1.17
CA SER A 20 -24.72 -1.51 1.91
C SER A 20 -25.70 -2.29 1.04
N ASP A 21 -26.58 -3.06 1.69
CA ASP A 21 -27.67 -3.78 1.04
C ASP A 21 -28.65 -2.82 0.33
N ALA A 22 -29.51 -3.38 -0.54
CA ALA A 22 -30.38 -2.63 -1.43
C ALA A 22 -31.37 -1.71 -0.66
N GLY A 23 -31.16 -0.40 -0.81
CA GLY A 23 -32.01 0.71 -0.37
C GLY A 23 -31.69 1.96 -1.21
N GLN A 24 -32.40 3.07 -1.00
CA GLN A 24 -32.31 4.26 -1.87
C GLN A 24 -30.90 4.91 -1.94
N ASP A 25 -30.05 4.67 -0.94
CA ASP A 25 -28.65 5.12 -0.93
C ASP A 25 -27.69 3.93 -0.87
N LYS A 26 -26.90 3.70 -1.93
CA LYS A 26 -25.74 2.81 -1.85
C LYS A 26 -24.60 3.54 -1.15
N ARG A 27 -24.20 3.07 0.03
CA ARG A 27 -23.05 3.61 0.78
C ARG A 27 -21.93 2.60 0.84
N ILE A 28 -20.69 3.08 0.84
CA ILE A 28 -19.52 2.24 1.12
C ILE A 28 -19.52 1.95 2.62
N VAL A 29 -19.67 0.68 2.98
CA VAL A 29 -19.62 0.22 4.38
C VAL A 29 -18.24 -0.29 4.77
N ARG A 30 -17.42 -0.65 3.78
CA ARG A 30 -16.00 -0.99 3.98
C ARG A 30 -15.20 -0.62 2.75
N CYS A 31 -14.07 0.02 2.97
CA CYS A 31 -13.07 0.32 1.94
C CYS A 31 -11.72 -0.13 2.48
N HIS A 32 -11.05 -1.02 1.75
CA HIS A 32 -9.67 -1.37 2.01
C HIS A 32 -8.86 -0.98 0.78
N LEU A 33 -7.96 -0.02 0.98
CA LEU A 33 -7.01 0.44 -0.01
C LEU A 33 -5.69 -0.24 0.31
N HIS A 34 -5.08 -0.90 -0.66
CA HIS A 34 -3.84 -1.62 -0.49
C HIS A 34 -2.79 -1.01 -1.42
N ASP A 35 -1.88 -0.22 -0.87
CA ASP A 35 -0.74 0.36 -1.59
C ASP A 35 0.47 -0.62 -1.57
N PRO A 36 1.34 -0.62 -2.58
CA PRO A 36 2.55 -1.46 -2.59
C PRO A 36 3.45 -1.31 -1.35
N SER A 37 3.35 -0.18 -0.64
CA SER A 37 4.11 0.07 0.58
C SER A 37 3.83 -0.99 1.65
N TRP A 38 2.63 -1.58 1.70
CA TRP A 38 2.27 -2.69 2.61
C TRP A 38 3.27 -3.84 2.59
N GLN A 39 3.65 -4.27 1.38
CA GLN A 39 4.60 -5.33 1.14
C GLN A 39 6.05 -4.83 1.22
N ASN A 40 6.30 -3.60 0.75
CA ASN A 40 7.66 -3.08 0.59
C ASN A 40 8.30 -2.60 1.91
N TRP A 41 7.50 -2.16 2.89
CA TRP A 41 8.03 -1.73 4.20
C TRP A 41 8.77 -2.84 4.95
N PRO A 42 8.25 -4.09 5.04
CA PRO A 42 9.02 -5.21 5.57
C PRO A 42 10.31 -5.50 4.79
N VAL A 43 10.30 -5.33 3.47
CA VAL A 43 11.47 -5.59 2.61
C VAL A 43 12.60 -4.60 2.88
N LEU A 44 12.30 -3.37 3.29
CA LEU A 44 13.31 -2.39 3.68
C LEU A 44 14.25 -2.94 4.78
N GLN A 45 13.71 -3.68 5.75
CA GLN A 45 14.49 -4.26 6.85
C GLN A 45 15.53 -5.25 6.33
N HIS A 46 15.20 -6.00 5.29
CA HIS A 46 16.13 -6.91 4.65
C HIS A 46 17.13 -6.18 3.76
N ALA A 47 16.70 -5.13 3.05
CA ALA A 47 17.54 -4.37 2.13
C ALA A 47 18.66 -3.58 2.82
N VAL A 48 18.45 -3.15 4.07
CA VAL A 48 19.46 -2.39 4.82
C VAL A 48 20.57 -3.27 5.43
N MET A 49 20.35 -4.57 5.54
CA MET A 49 21.32 -5.48 6.18
C MET A 49 22.64 -5.52 5.42
N GLY A 50 23.75 -5.42 6.15
CA GLY A 50 25.11 -5.44 5.59
C GLY A 50 25.60 -4.10 5.02
N ASN A 51 24.77 -3.05 5.02
CA ASN A 51 25.16 -1.70 4.60
C ASN A 51 25.58 -0.81 5.79
N ILE A 52 26.21 0.32 5.51
CA ILE A 52 26.52 1.32 6.54
C ILE A 52 25.28 2.15 6.88
N VAL A 53 25.25 2.71 8.10
CA VAL A 53 24.13 3.55 8.58
C VAL A 53 23.85 4.73 7.64
N ALA A 54 24.89 5.29 7.01
CA ALA A 54 24.75 6.42 6.09
C ALA A 54 24.01 6.08 4.79
N ASP A 55 23.89 4.79 4.40
CA ASP A 55 23.18 4.37 3.19
C ASP A 55 21.67 4.28 3.41
N PHE A 56 21.21 4.30 4.67
CA PHE A 56 19.79 4.15 5.00
C PHE A 56 18.88 5.13 4.22
N PRO A 57 19.19 6.44 4.09
CA PRO A 57 18.35 7.35 3.32
C PRO A 57 18.28 6.99 1.82
N LEU A 58 19.37 6.51 1.23
CA LEU A 58 19.42 6.12 -0.18
C LEU A 58 18.60 4.85 -0.42
N ILE A 59 18.77 3.84 0.44
CA ILE A 59 18.00 2.59 0.39
C ILE A 59 16.52 2.89 0.59
N ASN A 60 16.14 3.67 1.59
CA ASN A 60 14.74 4.05 1.81
C ASN A 60 14.14 4.78 0.60
N LYS A 61 14.92 5.69 -0.01
CA LYS A 61 14.44 6.45 -1.16
C LYS A 61 14.27 5.60 -2.42
N SER A 62 15.06 4.55 -2.63
CA SER A 62 14.94 3.69 -3.82
C SER A 62 13.61 2.91 -3.87
N PHE A 63 12.99 2.64 -2.72
CA PHE A 63 11.66 2.03 -2.64
C PHE A 63 10.53 3.05 -2.76
N ASN A 64 10.84 4.33 -2.58
CA ASN A 64 9.92 5.47 -2.62
C ASN A 64 8.62 5.25 -1.80
N LEU A 65 8.77 4.64 -0.62
CA LEU A 65 7.69 4.19 0.26
C LEU A 65 6.73 5.34 0.64
N SER A 66 5.46 5.00 0.84
CA SER A 66 4.45 5.90 1.37
C SER A 66 4.05 5.47 2.77
N TYR A 67 4.13 6.37 3.75
CA TYR A 67 3.60 6.14 5.09
C TYR A 67 2.08 6.04 5.06
N SER A 68 1.42 7.01 4.43
CA SER A 68 -0.04 6.97 4.26
C SER A 68 -0.49 5.75 3.48
N GLY A 69 0.32 5.26 2.53
CA GLY A 69 0.00 4.02 1.80
C GLY A 69 0.02 2.78 2.70
N GLN A 70 0.91 2.72 3.69
CA GLN A 70 1.00 1.65 4.68
C GLN A 70 -0.12 1.70 5.75
N ASP A 71 -0.54 2.93 6.10
CA ASP A 71 -1.51 3.15 7.17
C ASP A 71 -2.96 2.93 6.74
N LEU A 72 -3.26 3.06 5.44
CA LEU A 72 -4.56 2.83 4.81
C LEU A 72 -4.89 1.34 4.71
#